data_AF-A0A9P5SH79-F1
#
_entry.id   AF-A0A9P5SH79-F1
#
_cell.length_a   1.000
_cell.length_b   1.000
_cell.length_c   1.000
_cell.angle_alpha   90.00
_cell.angle_beta   90.00
_cell.angle_gamma   90.00
#
_symmetry.space_group_name_H-M   'P 1'
#
loop_
_entity.id
_entity.type
_entity.pdbx_description
1 polymer ?
#
loop_
_entity_poly.entity_id
_entity_poly.type
_entity_poly.pdbx_seq_one_letter_code
_entity_poly.pdbx_strand_id
1 'polypeptide(L)'
;MALLAAVVEAHSWADCVDWRFNDPKNPGWTDRHGKCFGWARQYPVNSGVRFGDLDSASPNRHYQQNPRDFTACSDRVHGREQGADETRQNPVSKAYGGRFGAMATVKAGDEMCVRWPAKNHAVPDEDDRGVFINMPSEVTATDPNQSQFMKMNIAKLKYKNCNHIKGDSDHTPCGGCFRIPEDRKTGTYVIQWRWELNDDEWYTSCWDLRVEGRAPPPPPVTTTDPVRPPANETGTPAPEEDHKVVPLGGLTSIFAELADWE
;
A
#
# COMPACT_ATOMS: atom_id res chain seq x y z
N MET A 1 -40.64 -24.93 -13.40
CA MET A 1 -39.40 -24.15 -13.59
C MET A 1 -38.75 -23.97 -12.23
N ALA A 2 -37.72 -24.76 -11.93
CA ALA A 2 -36.90 -24.53 -10.75
C ALA A 2 -35.88 -23.46 -11.10
N LEU A 3 -35.91 -22.32 -10.40
CA LEU A 3 -34.79 -21.38 -10.43
C LEU A 3 -33.62 -22.08 -9.74
N LEU A 4 -32.65 -22.52 -10.53
CA LEU A 4 -31.31 -22.81 -10.03
C LEU A 4 -30.73 -21.47 -9.55
N ALA A 5 -30.71 -21.27 -8.24
CA ALA A 5 -29.91 -20.21 -7.65
C ALA A 5 -28.45 -20.52 -8.05
N ALA A 6 -27.88 -19.68 -8.92
CA ALA A 6 -26.45 -19.67 -9.12
C ALA A 6 -25.83 -19.34 -7.76
N VAL A 7 -25.19 -20.31 -7.15
CA VAL A 7 -24.35 -20.07 -5.97
C VAL A 7 -23.15 -19.32 -6.54
N VAL A 8 -23.19 -18.00 -6.47
CA VAL A 8 -22.09 -17.17 -6.93
C VAL A 8 -21.02 -17.23 -5.85
N GLU A 9 -19.95 -17.98 -6.12
CA GLU A 9 -18.75 -18.02 -5.31
C GLU A 9 -18.09 -16.63 -5.31
N ALA A 10 -17.93 -16.07 -4.11
CA ALA A 10 -17.74 -14.66 -3.87
C ALA A 10 -16.39 -14.42 -3.18
N HIS A 11 -15.33 -14.70 -3.90
CA HIS A 11 -14.05 -15.03 -3.30
C HIS A 11 -12.96 -14.02 -3.66
N SER A 12 -12.44 -13.27 -2.69
CA SER A 12 -11.46 -12.21 -2.97
C SER A 12 -10.14 -12.43 -2.21
N TRP A 13 -9.11 -11.75 -2.69
CA TRP A 13 -7.73 -11.85 -2.23
C TRP A 13 -6.96 -10.60 -2.62
N ALA A 14 -5.82 -10.36 -1.98
CA ALA A 14 -4.90 -9.32 -2.42
C ALA A 14 -4.20 -9.74 -3.73
N ASP A 15 -4.66 -9.22 -4.87
CA ASP A 15 -4.06 -9.45 -6.19
C ASP A 15 -2.74 -8.70 -6.34
N CYS A 16 -2.71 -7.45 -5.86
CA CYS A 16 -1.53 -6.63 -5.83
C CYS A 16 -1.40 -5.95 -4.47
N VAL A 17 -0.23 -5.97 -3.86
CA VAL A 17 0.00 -5.32 -2.56
C VAL A 17 0.76 -4.00 -2.67
N ASP A 18 1.47 -3.75 -3.77
CA ASP A 18 2.12 -2.47 -4.08
C ASP A 18 1.63 -1.97 -5.45
N TRP A 19 0.37 -1.52 -5.47
CA TRP A 19 -0.25 -0.88 -6.63
C TRP A 19 0.20 0.57 -6.73
N ARG A 20 0.69 0.97 -7.90
CA ARG A 20 1.11 2.35 -8.16
C ARG A 20 0.31 2.93 -9.31
N PHE A 21 -0.32 4.07 -9.07
CA PHE A 21 -1.09 4.77 -10.08
C PHE A 21 -0.17 5.40 -11.14
N ASN A 22 -0.59 5.32 -12.40
CA ASN A 22 0.04 6.04 -13.51
C ASN A 22 -0.19 7.55 -13.39
N ASP A 23 -1.39 7.95 -12.93
CA ASP A 23 -1.74 9.33 -12.59
C ASP A 23 -2.39 9.38 -11.20
N PRO A 24 -1.65 9.77 -10.15
CA PRO A 24 -2.19 9.89 -8.79
C PRO A 24 -3.34 10.91 -8.65
N LYS A 25 -3.49 11.86 -9.59
CA LYS A 25 -4.60 12.83 -9.56
C LYS A 25 -5.91 12.23 -10.07
N ASN A 26 -5.81 11.17 -10.88
CA ASN A 26 -6.94 10.44 -11.45
C ASN A 26 -6.78 8.95 -11.15
N PRO A 27 -6.89 8.53 -9.87
CA PRO A 27 -6.59 7.18 -9.47
C PRO A 27 -7.59 6.17 -10.04
N GLY A 28 -7.11 4.95 -10.25
CA GLY A 28 -7.93 3.81 -10.63
C GLY A 28 -7.17 2.49 -10.50
N TRP A 29 -7.92 1.40 -10.43
CA TRP A 29 -7.48 0.06 -10.07
C TRP A 29 -7.40 -0.90 -11.27
N THR A 30 -7.91 -0.50 -12.44
CA THR A 30 -7.69 -1.25 -13.69
C THR A 30 -6.27 -1.06 -14.21
N ASP A 31 -5.74 -1.98 -15.01
CA ASP A 31 -4.38 -1.94 -15.57
C ASP A 31 -4.04 -0.70 -16.42
N ARG A 32 -5.04 0.05 -16.92
CA ARG A 32 -4.80 1.34 -17.59
C ARG A 32 -4.41 2.47 -16.62
N HIS A 33 -4.77 2.36 -15.35
CA HIS A 33 -4.58 3.41 -14.35
C HIS A 33 -3.39 3.18 -13.42
N GLY A 34 -2.76 2.01 -13.48
CA GLY A 34 -1.62 1.69 -12.62
C GLY A 34 -1.01 0.34 -12.93
N LYS A 35 -0.02 -0.03 -12.14
CA LYS A 35 0.71 -1.30 -12.26
C LYS A 35 1.06 -1.85 -10.90
N CYS A 36 1.26 -3.16 -10.85
CA CYS A 36 1.68 -3.85 -9.64
C CYS A 36 3.21 -3.97 -9.54
N PHE A 37 3.73 -3.70 -8.35
CA PHE A 37 5.16 -3.78 -8.03
C PHE A 37 5.49 -4.73 -6.87
N GLY A 38 4.47 -5.35 -6.28
CA GLY A 38 4.62 -6.24 -5.14
C GLY A 38 3.40 -7.12 -4.98
N TRP A 39 3.63 -8.38 -4.60
CA TRP A 39 2.59 -9.41 -4.55
C TRP A 39 2.57 -10.15 -3.21
N ALA A 40 1.46 -10.85 -2.97
CA ALA A 40 1.36 -11.81 -1.87
C ALA A 40 2.35 -12.98 -2.02
N ARG A 41 2.59 -13.71 -0.93
CA ARG A 41 3.50 -14.88 -0.96
C ARG A 41 3.06 -15.86 -2.04
N GLN A 42 4.04 -16.36 -2.78
CA GLN A 42 3.86 -17.34 -3.84
C GLN A 42 2.77 -16.95 -4.89
N TYR A 43 2.55 -15.65 -5.12
CA TYR A 43 1.53 -15.20 -6.07
C TYR A 43 1.92 -15.54 -7.51
N PRO A 44 1.06 -16.23 -8.30
CA PRO A 44 1.44 -16.79 -9.59
C PRO A 44 1.31 -15.77 -10.74
N VAL A 45 2.26 -14.85 -10.85
CA VAL A 45 2.25 -13.75 -11.86
C VAL A 45 2.34 -14.21 -13.32
N ASN A 46 2.80 -15.44 -13.57
CA ASN A 46 2.93 -16.01 -14.91
C ASN A 46 1.90 -17.13 -15.18
N SER A 47 0.78 -17.14 -14.44
CA SER A 47 -0.26 -18.17 -14.59
C SER A 47 -1.05 -18.07 -15.89
N GLY A 48 -1.10 -16.88 -16.51
CA GLY A 48 -2.00 -16.60 -17.65
C GLY A 48 -3.48 -16.53 -17.25
N VAL A 49 -3.79 -16.63 -15.96
CA VAL A 49 -5.14 -16.50 -15.42
C VAL A 49 -5.52 -15.01 -15.40
N ARG A 50 -6.74 -14.70 -15.82
CA ARG A 50 -7.26 -13.33 -15.84
C ARG A 50 -7.42 -12.81 -14.40
N PHE A 51 -7.29 -11.49 -14.23
CA PHE A 51 -7.59 -10.84 -12.95
C PHE A 51 -8.99 -11.23 -12.47
N GLY A 52 -9.11 -11.70 -11.23
CA GLY A 52 -10.38 -12.16 -10.69
C GLY A 52 -10.68 -13.64 -10.94
N ASP A 53 -9.90 -14.40 -11.73
CA ASP A 53 -10.19 -15.83 -11.99
C ASP A 53 -9.33 -16.80 -11.16
N LEU A 54 -8.51 -16.30 -10.23
CA LEU A 54 -7.64 -17.14 -9.40
C LEU A 54 -8.38 -17.86 -8.25
N ASP A 55 -9.68 -17.66 -8.04
CA ASP A 55 -10.51 -18.50 -7.17
C ASP A 55 -10.76 -19.88 -7.79
N SER A 56 -10.86 -19.96 -9.12
CA SER A 56 -11.04 -21.24 -9.85
C SER A 56 -9.73 -21.89 -10.30
N ALA A 57 -8.57 -21.28 -9.97
CA ALA A 57 -7.26 -21.74 -10.42
C ALA A 57 -6.63 -22.80 -9.49
N SER A 58 -5.49 -23.37 -9.89
CA SER A 58 -4.67 -24.24 -9.04
C SER A 58 -3.21 -23.78 -9.00
N PRO A 59 -2.67 -23.38 -7.82
CA PRO A 59 -3.42 -23.16 -6.58
C PRO A 59 -4.36 -21.95 -6.71
N ASN A 60 -5.52 -22.02 -6.05
CA ASN A 60 -6.43 -20.89 -5.97
C ASN A 60 -5.85 -19.79 -5.05
N ARG A 61 -6.44 -18.59 -5.03
CA ARG A 61 -6.00 -17.48 -4.15
C ARG A 61 -7.00 -17.09 -3.07
N HIS A 62 -8.19 -17.67 -3.05
CA HIS A 62 -9.22 -17.39 -2.06
C HIS A 62 -9.08 -18.25 -0.80
N TYR A 63 -8.33 -17.76 0.18
CA TYR A 63 -8.26 -18.42 1.46
C TYR A 63 -9.38 -17.94 2.39
N GLN A 64 -10.41 -18.76 2.60
CA GLN A 64 -11.47 -18.51 3.58
C GLN A 64 -11.06 -19.11 4.94
N GLN A 65 -10.92 -18.25 5.96
CA GLN A 65 -10.56 -18.68 7.31
C GLN A 65 -11.64 -19.57 7.92
N ASN A 66 -11.23 -20.59 8.67
CA ASN A 66 -12.13 -21.38 9.48
C ASN A 66 -12.16 -20.81 10.91
N PRO A 67 -13.32 -20.41 11.47
CA PRO A 67 -13.40 -19.91 12.83
C PRO A 67 -12.87 -20.87 13.92
N ARG A 68 -12.72 -22.17 13.62
CA ARG A 68 -12.23 -23.18 14.57
C ARG A 68 -10.70 -23.20 14.72
N ASP A 69 -9.96 -22.94 13.66
CA ASP A 69 -8.48 -22.95 13.67
C ASP A 69 -7.91 -21.53 13.52
N PHE A 70 -8.64 -20.66 12.83
CA PHE A 70 -8.35 -19.26 12.59
C PHE A 70 -6.92 -19.02 12.10
N THR A 71 -6.46 -19.88 11.19
CA THR A 71 -5.12 -19.75 10.60
C THR A 71 -5.02 -18.43 9.85
N ALA A 72 -4.01 -17.61 10.16
CA ALA A 72 -3.95 -16.21 9.71
C ALA A 72 -3.54 -16.05 8.24
N CYS A 73 -2.58 -16.87 7.82
CA CYS A 73 -2.09 -16.95 6.45
C CYS A 73 -2.37 -18.36 5.95
N SER A 74 -2.83 -18.50 4.71
CA SER A 74 -3.12 -19.82 4.16
C SER A 74 -1.89 -20.72 4.23
N ASP A 75 -2.06 -21.94 4.71
CA ASP A 75 -1.03 -22.98 4.67
C ASP A 75 -1.39 -24.14 3.73
N ARG A 76 -2.42 -23.93 2.90
CA ARG A 76 -3.00 -24.92 1.98
C ARG A 76 -3.64 -26.14 2.69
N VAL A 77 -3.65 -26.20 4.02
CA VAL A 77 -4.17 -27.34 4.79
C VAL A 77 -5.41 -26.91 5.57
N HIS A 78 -5.36 -25.76 6.24
CA HIS A 78 -6.43 -25.21 7.05
C HIS A 78 -7.31 -24.23 6.25
N GLY A 79 -8.45 -23.85 6.84
CA GLY A 79 -9.47 -23.02 6.20
C GLY A 79 -10.76 -23.78 5.86
N ARG A 80 -11.81 -23.01 5.60
CA ARG A 80 -13.03 -23.54 4.95
C ARG A 80 -12.77 -23.77 3.46
N GLU A 81 -12.06 -22.82 2.86
CA GLU A 81 -11.53 -22.91 1.50
C GLU A 81 -10.02 -22.78 1.60
N GLN A 82 -9.33 -23.86 1.22
CA GLN A 82 -7.88 -23.89 1.25
C GLN A 82 -7.35 -23.00 0.13
N GLY A 83 -6.58 -21.98 0.52
CA GLY A 83 -5.89 -21.08 -0.40
C GLY A 83 -4.61 -21.69 -1.00
N ALA A 84 -3.91 -20.90 -1.81
CA ALA A 84 -2.49 -21.10 -2.07
C ALA A 84 -1.67 -21.16 -0.77
N ASP A 85 -0.53 -21.84 -0.80
CA ASP A 85 0.40 -21.88 0.33
C ASP A 85 1.08 -20.50 0.48
N GLU A 86 0.63 -19.75 1.48
CA GLU A 86 1.19 -18.45 1.88
C GLU A 86 2.02 -18.58 3.16
N THR A 87 2.46 -19.79 3.52
CA THR A 87 3.37 -19.98 4.65
C THR A 87 4.66 -19.21 4.44
N ARG A 88 5.16 -18.62 5.52
CA ARG A 88 6.45 -17.94 5.50
C ARG A 88 7.56 -18.90 5.11
N GLN A 89 8.26 -18.57 4.04
CA GLN A 89 9.37 -19.38 3.54
C GLN A 89 10.68 -19.07 4.29
N ASN A 90 11.62 -20.03 4.27
CA ASN A 90 12.97 -19.84 4.80
C ASN A 90 14.06 -20.19 3.76
N PRO A 91 14.84 -19.21 3.26
CA PRO A 91 14.68 -17.77 3.49
C PRO A 91 13.38 -17.21 2.89
N VAL A 92 12.91 -16.07 3.39
CA VAL A 92 11.69 -15.38 2.92
C VAL A 92 11.68 -15.18 1.40
N SER A 93 12.85 -14.92 0.82
CA SER A 93 13.01 -14.72 -0.63
C SER A 93 12.52 -15.89 -1.49
N LYS A 94 12.39 -17.11 -0.95
CA LYS A 94 11.84 -18.25 -1.69
C LYS A 94 10.36 -18.11 -2.05
N ALA A 95 9.61 -17.23 -1.37
CA ALA A 95 8.22 -16.95 -1.70
C ALA A 95 8.05 -16.03 -2.93
N TYR A 96 9.15 -15.51 -3.48
CA TYR A 96 9.16 -14.41 -4.45
C TYR A 96 10.09 -14.68 -5.64
N GLY A 97 9.77 -14.05 -6.78
CA GLY A 97 10.56 -14.14 -8.01
C GLY A 97 10.34 -15.41 -8.84
N GLY A 98 10.95 -15.45 -10.03
CA GLY A 98 10.79 -16.54 -10.98
C GLY A 98 9.34 -16.65 -11.47
N ARG A 99 8.65 -17.73 -11.07
CA ARG A 99 7.21 -17.91 -11.35
C ARG A 99 6.29 -17.10 -10.42
N PHE A 100 6.85 -16.56 -9.35
CA PHE A 100 6.12 -15.77 -8.35
C PHE A 100 6.39 -14.27 -8.51
N GLY A 101 5.47 -13.45 -8.01
CA GLY A 101 5.63 -12.00 -7.98
C GLY A 101 6.83 -11.55 -7.11
N ALA A 102 7.21 -10.28 -7.27
CA ALA A 102 8.25 -9.67 -6.43
C ALA A 102 7.75 -9.34 -5.02
N MET A 103 8.67 -9.27 -4.07
CA MET A 103 8.39 -8.76 -2.72
C MET A 103 8.32 -7.23 -2.76
N ALA A 104 7.28 -6.65 -2.16
CA ALA A 104 7.14 -5.19 -2.06
C ALA A 104 8.25 -4.55 -1.21
N THR A 105 8.66 -3.33 -1.56
CA THR A 105 9.64 -2.53 -0.79
C THR A 105 9.16 -1.09 -0.67
N VAL A 106 9.19 -0.55 0.56
CA VAL A 106 8.68 0.79 0.90
C VAL A 106 9.49 1.42 2.03
N LYS A 107 9.39 2.74 2.23
CA LYS A 107 9.94 3.41 3.42
C LYS A 107 8.88 3.53 4.51
N ALA A 108 9.32 3.58 5.76
CA ALA A 108 8.44 3.89 6.88
C ALA A 108 7.80 5.29 6.67
N GLY A 109 6.48 5.35 6.78
CA GLY A 109 5.68 6.53 6.50
C GLY A 109 5.25 6.74 5.05
N ASP A 110 5.68 5.89 4.11
CA ASP A 110 5.17 5.93 2.74
C ASP A 110 3.71 5.44 2.70
N GLU A 111 2.97 5.92 1.70
CA GLU A 111 1.68 5.37 1.32
C GLU A 111 1.86 4.17 0.38
N MET A 112 1.09 3.12 0.60
CA MET A 112 1.08 1.89 -0.19
C MET A 112 -0.37 1.51 -0.50
N CYS A 113 -0.62 1.01 -1.69
CA CYS A 113 -1.98 0.68 -2.14
C CYS A 113 -2.10 -0.82 -2.47
N VAL A 114 -3.21 -1.42 -2.03
CA VAL A 114 -3.55 -2.82 -2.32
C VAL A 114 -4.74 -2.84 -3.27
N ARG A 115 -4.72 -3.77 -4.22
CA ARG A 115 -5.79 -4.05 -5.18
C ARG A 115 -6.32 -5.48 -4.98
N TRP A 116 -7.63 -5.64 -5.10
CA TRP A 116 -8.33 -6.92 -5.02
C TRP A 116 -9.52 -6.97 -6.00
N PRO A 117 -9.97 -8.17 -6.44
CA PRO A 117 -11.21 -8.30 -7.21
C PRO A 117 -12.43 -8.08 -6.30
N ALA A 118 -13.38 -7.26 -6.76
CA ALA A 118 -14.62 -6.99 -6.02
C ALA A 118 -15.54 -8.21 -5.89
N LYS A 119 -15.40 -9.13 -6.84
CA LYS A 119 -16.36 -10.20 -7.05
C LYS A 119 -17.78 -9.66 -7.22
N ASN A 120 -18.77 -10.44 -6.86
CA ASN A 120 -20.18 -10.08 -6.86
C ASN A 120 -20.55 -8.92 -5.91
N HIS A 121 -19.61 -8.28 -5.19
CA HIS A 121 -19.94 -7.17 -4.31
C HIS A 121 -19.38 -5.79 -4.66
N ALA A 122 -19.06 -5.59 -5.93
CA ALA A 122 -19.15 -4.26 -6.57
C ALA A 122 -20.60 -3.79 -6.83
N VAL A 123 -21.62 -4.31 -6.12
CA VAL A 123 -23.03 -3.91 -6.33
C VAL A 123 -23.45 -2.78 -5.36
N PRO A 124 -24.40 -1.90 -5.75
CA PRO A 124 -24.76 -0.73 -4.95
C PRO A 124 -25.33 -1.03 -3.56
N ASP A 125 -26.18 -2.04 -3.43
CA ASP A 125 -27.07 -2.23 -2.25
C ASP A 125 -26.48 -3.07 -1.12
N GLU A 126 -25.17 -3.31 -1.13
CA GLU A 126 -24.53 -4.18 -0.13
C GLU A 126 -23.66 -3.37 0.86
N ASP A 127 -23.49 -3.88 2.07
CA ASP A 127 -22.87 -3.13 3.16
C ASP A 127 -21.33 -3.08 3.04
N ASP A 128 -20.72 -1.93 3.34
CA ASP A 128 -19.26 -1.82 3.43
C ASP A 128 -18.76 -2.36 4.78
N ARG A 129 -18.45 -3.66 4.81
CA ARG A 129 -17.87 -4.35 5.98
C ARG A 129 -16.39 -4.01 6.19
N GLY A 130 -15.73 -3.56 5.12
CA GLY A 130 -14.37 -3.05 5.11
C GLY A 130 -13.29 -4.11 4.93
N VAL A 131 -12.09 -3.62 4.66
CA VAL A 131 -10.87 -4.42 4.49
C VAL A 131 -9.84 -3.96 5.52
N PHE A 132 -9.26 -4.89 6.27
CA PHE A 132 -8.34 -4.60 7.35
C PHE A 132 -6.91 -4.92 6.92
N ILE A 133 -5.98 -4.01 7.22
CA ILE A 133 -4.55 -4.21 7.04
C ILE A 133 -3.91 -4.35 8.42
N ASN A 134 -3.29 -5.50 8.68
CA ASN A 134 -2.67 -5.82 9.95
C ASN A 134 -1.16 -6.00 9.78
N MET A 135 -0.36 -5.36 10.62
CA MET A 135 1.10 -5.33 10.55
C MET A 135 1.73 -5.27 11.94
N PRO A 136 2.62 -6.21 12.32
CA PRO A 136 3.36 -6.14 13.57
C PRO A 136 4.13 -4.84 13.75
N SER A 137 4.33 -4.41 15.00
CA SER A 137 5.16 -3.25 15.32
C SER A 137 6.64 -3.49 15.08
N GLU A 138 7.06 -4.75 15.18
CA GLU A 138 8.46 -5.19 15.06
C GLU A 138 8.56 -6.36 14.09
N VAL A 139 9.76 -6.58 13.54
CA VAL A 139 10.04 -7.74 12.70
C VAL A 139 9.86 -9.03 13.50
N THR A 140 9.07 -9.95 12.98
CA THR A 140 8.84 -11.26 13.61
C THR A 140 9.68 -12.35 12.94
N ALA A 141 10.06 -13.37 13.72
CA ALA A 141 10.72 -14.57 13.20
C ALA A 141 9.73 -15.56 12.55
N THR A 142 8.49 -15.59 13.06
CA THR A 142 7.38 -16.41 12.57
C THR A 142 6.17 -15.54 12.27
N ASP A 143 5.20 -16.09 11.55
CA ASP A 143 3.93 -15.39 11.35
C ASP A 143 3.16 -15.29 12.68
N PRO A 144 2.61 -14.12 13.04
CA PRO A 144 1.65 -14.01 14.12
C PRO A 144 0.41 -14.88 13.85
N ASN A 145 -0.22 -15.38 14.92
CA ASN A 145 -1.55 -15.97 14.79
C ASN A 145 -2.62 -14.88 14.58
N GLN A 146 -3.85 -15.30 14.24
CA GLN A 146 -4.89 -14.34 13.90
C GLN A 146 -5.30 -13.43 15.08
N SER A 147 -5.31 -13.95 16.31
CA SER A 147 -5.59 -13.12 17.51
C SER A 147 -4.53 -12.06 17.76
N GLN A 148 -3.28 -12.30 17.36
CA GLN A 148 -2.21 -11.30 17.39
C GLN A 148 -2.41 -10.27 16.27
N PHE A 149 -2.65 -10.69 15.04
CA PHE A 149 -2.89 -9.77 13.91
C PHE A 149 -4.06 -8.81 14.16
N MET A 150 -5.17 -9.27 14.75
CA MET A 150 -6.32 -8.40 15.04
C MET A 150 -6.00 -7.26 16.02
N LYS A 151 -4.93 -7.37 16.82
CA LYS A 151 -4.44 -6.31 17.71
C LYS A 151 -3.45 -5.37 17.03
N MET A 152 -3.08 -5.66 15.78
CA MET A 152 -2.03 -4.99 15.01
C MET A 152 -2.61 -4.32 13.76
N ASN A 153 -3.88 -3.90 13.82
CA ASN A 153 -4.52 -3.20 12.72
C ASN A 153 -3.87 -1.81 12.51
N ILE A 154 -3.46 -1.52 11.29
CA ILE A 154 -2.89 -0.22 10.90
C ILE A 154 -3.80 0.56 9.94
N ALA A 155 -4.79 -0.10 9.33
CA ALA A 155 -5.78 0.55 8.49
C ALA A 155 -7.07 -0.25 8.34
N LYS A 156 -8.17 0.47 8.12
CA LYS A 156 -9.42 -0.02 7.55
C LYS A 156 -9.65 0.68 6.21
N LEU A 157 -9.62 -0.09 5.12
CA LEU A 157 -9.85 0.38 3.75
C LEU A 157 -11.33 0.25 3.40
N LYS A 158 -11.79 1.16 2.53
CA LYS A 158 -13.13 1.08 1.93
C LYS A 158 -13.18 -0.12 0.99
N TYR A 159 -14.10 -1.02 1.27
CA TYR A 159 -14.27 -2.24 0.49
C TYR A 159 -14.67 -1.94 -0.97
N LYS A 160 -15.58 -0.96 -1.15
CA LYS A 160 -16.24 -0.66 -2.44
C LYS A 160 -15.56 0.42 -3.29
N ASN A 161 -14.29 0.70 -3.04
CA ASN A 161 -13.56 1.68 -3.84
C ASN A 161 -13.12 1.06 -5.18
N CYS A 162 -14.08 0.94 -6.11
CA CYS A 162 -13.98 0.09 -7.29
C CYS A 162 -14.11 0.86 -8.60
N ASN A 163 -13.42 0.38 -9.65
CA ASN A 163 -13.65 0.82 -11.02
C ASN A 163 -14.65 -0.12 -11.70
N HIS A 164 -15.94 0.11 -11.48
CA HIS A 164 -17.01 -0.75 -11.97
C HIS A 164 -16.89 -1.07 -13.47
N ILE A 165 -17.02 -2.34 -13.80
CA ILE A 165 -17.10 -2.85 -15.17
C ILE A 165 -18.54 -3.28 -15.43
N LYS A 166 -19.18 -2.69 -16.46
CA LYS A 166 -20.59 -2.96 -16.77
C LYS A 166 -20.79 -4.44 -17.10
N GLY A 167 -21.63 -5.12 -16.31
CA GLY A 167 -21.96 -6.53 -16.50
C GLY A 167 -20.88 -7.51 -16.05
N ASP A 168 -19.83 -7.03 -15.37
CA ASP A 168 -18.71 -7.85 -14.91
C ASP A 168 -18.26 -7.41 -13.51
N SER A 169 -19.05 -7.79 -12.50
CA SER A 169 -18.71 -7.59 -11.09
C SER A 169 -17.48 -8.40 -10.71
N ASP A 170 -17.36 -9.62 -11.25
CA ASP A 170 -16.36 -10.60 -10.84
C ASP A 170 -14.92 -10.11 -11.07
N HIS A 171 -14.73 -9.40 -12.17
CA HIS A 171 -13.44 -8.86 -12.58
C HIS A 171 -13.31 -7.36 -12.29
N THR A 172 -14.29 -6.74 -11.62
CA THR A 172 -14.21 -5.34 -11.22
C THR A 172 -13.08 -5.17 -10.20
N PRO A 173 -12.04 -4.35 -10.47
CA PRO A 173 -10.99 -4.13 -9.51
C PRO A 173 -11.39 -3.07 -8.49
N CYS A 174 -11.12 -3.36 -7.22
CA CYS A 174 -11.19 -2.40 -6.13
C CYS A 174 -9.82 -2.27 -5.47
N GLY A 175 -9.66 -1.24 -4.65
CA GLY A 175 -8.45 -1.10 -3.88
C GLY A 175 -8.52 -0.02 -2.81
N GLY A 176 -7.47 0.06 -2.02
CA GLY A 176 -7.32 1.11 -1.02
C GLY A 176 -5.86 1.34 -0.68
N CYS A 177 -5.57 2.57 -0.26
CA CYS A 177 -4.23 2.97 0.15
C CYS A 177 -4.18 3.16 1.67
N PHE A 178 -3.04 2.85 2.26
CA PHE A 178 -2.74 3.02 3.68
C PHE A 178 -1.30 3.46 3.85
N ARG A 179 -1.01 4.05 5.01
CA ARG A 179 0.33 4.52 5.34
C ARG A 179 1.06 3.50 6.20
N ILE A 180 2.32 3.22 5.87
CA ILE A 180 3.20 2.44 6.73
C ILE A 180 3.51 3.27 7.98
N PRO A 181 3.38 2.72 9.21
CA PRO A 181 3.71 3.49 10.41
C PRO A 181 5.16 4.01 10.38
N GLU A 182 5.34 5.28 10.77
CA GLU A 182 6.63 5.99 10.61
C GLU A 182 7.74 5.46 11.54
N ASP A 183 7.36 4.76 12.60
CA ASP A 183 8.23 4.17 13.62
C ASP A 183 8.84 2.83 13.20
N ARG A 184 8.39 2.24 12.08
CA ARG A 184 8.88 0.94 11.60
C ARG A 184 10.36 1.01 11.29
N LYS A 185 11.12 0.10 11.91
CA LYS A 185 12.56 -0.06 11.66
C LYS A 185 12.81 -0.81 10.36
N THR A 186 14.01 -0.66 9.81
CA THR A 186 14.45 -1.41 8.63
C THR A 186 14.31 -2.91 8.88
N GLY A 187 13.61 -3.62 8.00
CA GLY A 187 13.28 -5.02 8.23
C GLY A 187 12.32 -5.62 7.21
N THR A 188 11.98 -6.89 7.39
CA THR A 188 10.92 -7.56 6.63
C THR A 188 9.75 -7.87 7.57
N TYR A 189 8.60 -7.26 7.30
CA TYR A 189 7.39 -7.43 8.10
C TYR A 189 6.42 -8.32 7.34
N VAL A 190 5.69 -9.18 8.06
CA VAL A 190 4.51 -9.82 7.49
C VAL A 190 3.32 -8.87 7.62
N ILE A 191 2.54 -8.76 6.56
CA ILE A 191 1.30 -8.01 6.52
C ILE A 191 0.17 -8.96 6.17
N GLN A 192 -0.99 -8.74 6.77
CA GLN A 192 -2.22 -9.43 6.44
C GLN A 192 -3.23 -8.43 5.88
N TRP A 193 -3.75 -8.74 4.69
CA TRP A 193 -5.00 -8.21 4.15
C TRP A 193 -6.10 -9.15 4.62
N ARG A 194 -7.13 -8.60 5.26
CA ARG A 194 -8.22 -9.37 5.84
C ARG A 194 -9.56 -8.74 5.49
N TRP A 195 -10.44 -9.50 4.88
CA TRP A 195 -11.71 -9.04 4.35
C TRP A 195 -12.86 -9.85 4.95
N GLU A 196 -13.94 -9.16 5.32
CA GLU A 196 -15.18 -9.78 5.76
C GLU A 196 -16.21 -9.70 4.63
N LEU A 197 -16.55 -10.85 4.08
CA LEU A 197 -17.53 -10.98 3.00
C LEU A 197 -18.96 -10.84 3.53
N ASN A 198 -19.29 -11.74 4.44
CA ASN A 198 -20.54 -11.84 5.17
C ASN A 198 -20.21 -11.90 6.66
N ASP A 199 -21.22 -11.80 7.53
CA ASP A 199 -21.02 -11.98 8.97
C ASP A 199 -20.22 -13.27 9.24
N ASP A 200 -19.06 -13.13 9.90
CA ASP A 200 -18.16 -14.24 10.24
C ASP A 200 -17.54 -15.01 9.05
N GLU A 201 -17.56 -14.45 7.83
CA GLU A 201 -16.90 -15.01 6.65
C GLU A 201 -15.68 -14.20 6.24
N TRP A 202 -14.51 -14.67 6.67
CA TRP A 202 -13.26 -13.94 6.56
C TRP A 202 -12.32 -14.53 5.50
N TYR A 203 -11.83 -13.68 4.61
CA TYR A 203 -10.80 -14.01 3.64
C TYR A 203 -9.50 -13.31 3.99
N THR A 204 -8.37 -13.96 3.73
CA THR A 204 -7.07 -13.37 4.02
C THR A 204 -6.05 -13.62 2.94
N SER A 205 -5.11 -12.68 2.82
CA SER A 205 -3.89 -12.84 2.04
C SER A 205 -2.72 -12.26 2.81
N CYS A 206 -1.61 -12.99 2.85
CA CYS A 206 -0.40 -12.60 3.56
C CYS A 206 0.76 -12.31 2.60
N TRP A 207 1.56 -11.30 2.95
CA TRP A 207 2.78 -10.97 2.23
C TRP A 207 3.86 -10.48 3.17
N ASP A 208 5.11 -10.60 2.72
CA ASP A 208 6.28 -10.00 3.31
C ASP A 208 6.55 -8.64 2.65
N LEU A 209 6.82 -7.63 3.46
CA LEU A 209 7.10 -6.26 3.06
C LEU A 209 8.49 -5.87 3.55
N ARG A 210 9.39 -5.50 2.62
CA ARG A 210 10.66 -4.88 2.98
C ARG A 210 10.39 -3.42 3.33
N VAL A 211 10.62 -3.06 4.59
CA VAL A 211 10.54 -1.67 5.06
C VAL A 211 11.94 -1.13 5.23
N GLU A 212 12.20 0.05 4.68
CA GLU A 212 13.34 0.89 5.00
C GLU A 212 12.93 1.87 6.10
N GLY A 213 13.54 1.76 7.28
CA GLY A 213 13.25 2.66 8.39
C GLY A 213 13.72 4.08 8.09
N ARG A 214 13.07 5.07 8.71
CA ARG A 214 13.57 6.45 8.67
C ARG A 214 14.87 6.56 9.47
N ALA A 215 15.83 7.30 8.94
CA ALA A 215 16.97 7.72 9.73
C ALA A 215 16.48 8.53 10.96
N PRO A 216 17.10 8.39 12.13
CA PRO A 216 16.84 9.30 13.24
C PRO A 216 17.03 10.74 12.75
N PRO A 217 16.20 11.71 13.19
CA PRO A 217 16.50 13.11 12.95
C PRO A 217 17.92 13.40 13.45
N PRO A 218 18.70 14.24 12.75
CA PRO A 218 20.02 14.63 13.23
C PRO A 218 19.87 15.20 14.66
N PRO A 219 20.86 14.96 15.54
CA PRO A 219 20.82 15.54 16.87
C PRO A 219 20.63 17.06 16.75
N PRO A 220 19.84 17.68 17.64
CA PRO A 220 19.67 19.13 17.63
C PRO A 220 21.05 19.78 17.65
N VAL A 221 21.33 20.60 16.64
CA VAL A 221 22.57 21.39 16.59
C VAL A 221 22.57 22.23 17.85
N THR A 222 23.47 21.90 18.77
CA THR A 222 23.71 22.76 19.92
C THR A 222 24.37 23.99 19.35
N THR A 223 23.60 25.06 19.16
CA THR A 223 24.14 26.37 18.86
C THR A 223 25.00 26.73 20.07
N THR A 224 26.31 26.45 20.00
CA THR A 224 27.25 27.08 20.90
C THR A 224 27.06 28.57 20.67
N ASP A 225 26.57 29.27 21.70
CA ASP A 225 26.48 30.72 21.69
C ASP A 225 27.79 31.28 21.10
N PRO A 226 27.73 32.21 20.14
CA PRO A 226 28.92 32.86 19.66
C PRO A 226 29.63 33.46 20.88
N VAL A 227 30.82 32.95 21.17
CA VAL A 227 31.73 33.52 22.16
C VAL A 227 31.82 35.01 21.84
N ARG A 228 31.24 35.82 22.73
CA ARG A 228 31.27 37.28 22.63
C ARG A 228 32.74 37.69 22.49
N PRO A 229 33.15 38.32 21.38
CA PRO A 229 34.50 38.86 21.29
C PRO A 229 34.69 39.88 22.42
N PRO A 230 35.87 39.92 23.06
CA PRO A 230 36.16 40.92 24.07
C PRO A 230 35.98 42.31 23.45
N ALA A 231 35.23 43.17 24.15
CA ALA A 231 35.08 44.56 23.78
C ALA A 231 36.46 45.21 23.78
N ASN A 232 36.90 45.67 22.60
CA ASN A 232 38.08 46.51 22.50
C ASN A 232 37.63 47.93 22.13
N GLU A 233 37.99 48.86 22.99
CA GLU A 233 37.69 50.27 22.92
C GLU A 233 38.49 50.98 21.81
N THR A 234 37.88 52.03 21.27
CA THR A 234 38.49 53.25 20.67
C THR A 234 39.39 53.13 19.43
N GLY A 235 38.94 53.76 18.33
CA GLY A 235 39.79 54.17 17.21
C GLY A 235 39.03 54.82 16.04
N THR A 236 38.82 56.14 16.13
CA THR A 236 38.83 57.19 15.08
C THR A 236 38.05 57.01 13.75
N PRO A 237 37.24 58.01 13.32
CA PRO A 237 36.53 57.98 12.04
C PRO A 237 37.45 58.34 10.86
N ALA A 238 37.29 57.62 9.75
CA ALA A 238 37.88 57.94 8.45
C ALA A 238 36.88 58.77 7.60
N PRO A 239 37.37 59.61 6.68
CA PRO A 239 36.55 60.59 5.98
C PRO A 239 35.72 60.00 4.84
N GLU A 240 34.60 60.66 4.64
CA GLU A 240 33.64 60.59 3.55
C GLU A 240 34.31 60.77 2.19
N GLU A 241 34.14 59.79 1.28
CA GLU A 241 34.46 59.97 -0.14
C GLU A 241 33.21 59.73 -1.01
N ASP A 242 32.82 60.83 -1.63
CA ASP A 242 31.77 61.07 -2.59
C ASP A 242 32.07 60.35 -3.92
N HIS A 243 31.20 59.42 -4.35
CA HIS A 243 31.19 58.93 -5.73
C HIS A 243 29.78 58.63 -6.24
N LYS A 244 29.22 59.66 -6.86
CA LYS A 244 28.55 59.70 -8.19
C LYS A 244 27.63 58.53 -8.57
N VAL A 245 26.35 58.89 -8.55
CA VAL A 245 25.23 58.28 -9.27
C VAL A 245 25.48 58.23 -10.78
N VAL A 246 25.30 57.05 -11.39
CA VAL A 246 25.07 56.89 -12.83
C VAL A 246 23.79 56.08 -13.02
N PRO A 247 22.74 56.63 -13.66
CA PRO A 247 21.56 55.87 -14.05
C PRO A 247 21.69 55.44 -15.51
N LEU A 248 21.31 54.20 -15.84
CA LEU A 248 21.02 53.80 -17.21
C LEU A 248 20.15 52.55 -17.25
N GLY A 249 19.05 52.64 -18.01
CA GLY A 249 18.55 51.53 -18.80
C GLY A 249 17.38 50.76 -18.21
N GLY A 250 16.17 51.18 -18.58
CA GLY A 250 14.94 50.44 -18.32
C GLY A 250 14.87 49.12 -19.08
N LEU A 251 14.03 48.23 -18.55
CA LEU A 251 13.44 47.12 -19.30
C LEU A 251 11.94 47.16 -19.11
N THR A 252 11.29 47.34 -20.26
CA THR A 252 9.86 47.32 -20.52
C THR A 252 9.24 45.94 -20.24
N SER A 253 8.00 46.00 -19.77
CA SER A 253 7.01 44.92 -19.67
C SER A 253 6.92 44.04 -20.92
N ILE A 254 6.70 42.74 -20.71
CA ILE A 254 5.86 41.93 -21.59
C ILE A 254 4.91 41.11 -20.70
N PHE A 255 3.64 41.48 -20.75
CA PHE A 255 2.50 40.64 -20.41
C PHE A 255 2.39 39.55 -21.49
N ALA A 256 2.15 38.30 -21.09
CA ALA A 256 1.63 37.28 -22.00
C ALA A 256 0.42 36.61 -21.34
N GLU A 257 -0.72 36.91 -21.94
CA GLU A 257 -2.02 36.26 -21.91
C GLU A 257 -1.90 34.72 -22.03
N LEU A 258 -2.69 33.99 -21.24
CA LEU A 258 -3.12 32.64 -21.61
C LEU A 258 -4.64 32.58 -21.51
N ALA A 259 -5.22 32.42 -22.70
CA ALA A 259 -6.63 32.28 -22.97
C ALA A 259 -7.15 30.89 -22.61
N ASP A 260 -8.43 30.89 -22.27
CA ASP A 260 -9.35 29.76 -22.13
C ASP A 260 -9.29 28.80 -23.32
N TRP A 261 -9.37 27.49 -23.01
CA TRP A 261 -9.88 26.48 -23.93
C TRP A 261 -10.80 25.53 -23.16
N GLU A 262 -11.90 25.23 -23.85
CA GLU A 262 -13.14 24.53 -23.49
C GLU A 262 -12.96 23.11 -22.92
#